data_AF-A0A942J5D6-F1
#
_entry.id   AF-A0A942J5D6-F1
#
_cell.length_a   1.000
_cell.length_b   1.000
_cell.length_c   1.000
_cell.angle_alpha   90.00
_cell.angle_beta   90.00
_cell.angle_gamma   90.00
#
_symmetry.space_group_name_H-M   'P 1'
#
loop_
_entity.id
_entity.type
_entity.pdbx_description
1 polymer ?
#
loop_
_entity_poly.entity_id
_entity_poly.type
_entity_poly.pdbx_seq_one_letter_code
_entity_poly.pdbx_strand_id
1 'polypeptide(L)'
;MLRSDVMSALDQNIQEIAADVVRMLSLVRESCQLAKRALIDGDLEAAAQCVENDHRVDALQEELEQKILTVIARRQPAARDLRFLGAMHRALSDI
;
A
#
# COMPACT_ATOMS: atom_id res chain seq x y z
N MET A 1 -22.54 -27.36 -10.53
CA MET A 1 -21.10 -27.25 -10.17
C MET A 1 -20.43 -26.29 -11.16
N LEU A 2 -20.85 -25.02 -11.19
CA LEU A 2 -20.46 -24.04 -12.21
C LEU A 2 -20.29 -22.65 -11.55
N ARG A 3 -19.03 -22.26 -11.31
CA ARG A 3 -18.47 -20.89 -11.30
C ARG A 3 -17.10 -20.92 -10.62
N SER A 4 -16.05 -21.28 -11.36
CA SER A 4 -14.66 -21.13 -10.87
C SER A 4 -13.83 -20.12 -11.65
N ASP A 5 -14.33 -19.51 -12.74
CA ASP A 5 -13.48 -18.67 -13.61
C ASP A 5 -13.92 -17.20 -13.72
N VAL A 6 -14.78 -16.71 -12.82
CA VAL A 6 -15.11 -15.27 -12.75
C VAL A 6 -14.64 -14.71 -11.42
N MET A 7 -13.53 -13.97 -11.45
CA MET A 7 -13.03 -13.17 -10.33
C MET A 7 -14.16 -12.28 -9.81
N SER A 8 -14.48 -12.37 -8.52
CA SER A 8 -15.52 -11.49 -7.97
C SER A 8 -15.02 -10.05 -7.92
N ALA A 9 -15.95 -9.09 -7.94
CA ALA A 9 -15.58 -7.68 -7.79
C ALA A 9 -14.87 -7.39 -6.45
N LEU A 10 -15.08 -8.22 -5.42
CA LEU A 10 -14.36 -8.11 -4.16
C LEU A 10 -12.92 -8.60 -4.31
N ASP A 11 -12.71 -9.76 -4.95
CA ASP A 11 -11.38 -10.31 -5.20
C ASP A 11 -10.53 -9.34 -6.03
N GLN A 12 -11.12 -8.71 -7.05
CA GLN A 12 -10.47 -7.69 -7.85
C GLN A 12 -10.02 -6.49 -7.00
N ASN A 13 -10.89 -5.95 -6.14
CA ASN A 13 -10.54 -4.84 -5.26
C ASN A 13 -9.39 -5.21 -4.30
N ILE A 14 -9.42 -6.44 -3.75
CA ILE A 14 -8.39 -6.93 -2.84
C ILE A 14 -7.05 -7.06 -3.57
N GLN A 15 -7.05 -7.58 -4.81
CA GLN A 15 -5.84 -7.68 -5.63
C GLN A 15 -5.26 -6.30 -5.95
N GLU A 16 -6.11 -5.32 -6.27
CA GLU A 16 -5.65 -3.96 -6.52
C GLU A 16 -5.04 -3.34 -5.26
N ILE A 17 -5.72 -3.43 -4.11
CA ILE A 17 -5.17 -2.95 -2.82
C ILE A 17 -3.81 -3.60 -2.54
N ALA A 18 -3.68 -4.91 -2.74
CA ALA A 18 -2.41 -5.60 -2.54
C ALA A 18 -1.31 -5.10 -3.50
N ALA A 19 -1.64 -4.88 -4.78
CA ALA A 19 -0.71 -4.33 -5.76
C ALA A 19 -0.27 -2.90 -5.40
N ASP A 20 -1.20 -2.08 -4.92
CA ASP A 20 -0.96 -0.71 -4.49
C ASP A 20 -0.01 -0.68 -3.27
N VAL A 21 -0.22 -1.57 -2.29
CA VAL A 21 0.70 -1.73 -1.14
C VAL A 21 2.11 -2.14 -1.59
N VAL A 22 2.23 -3.05 -2.56
CA VAL A 22 3.55 -3.46 -3.10
C VAL A 22 4.26 -2.28 -3.78
N ARG A 23 3.53 -1.35 -4.40
CA ARG A 23 4.10 -0.12 -4.96
C ARG A 23 4.60 0.81 -3.85
N MET A 24 3.83 0.99 -2.78
CA MET A 24 4.23 1.78 -1.61
C MET A 24 5.50 1.21 -0.96
N LEU A 25 5.57 -0.11 -0.74
CA LEU A 25 6.76 -0.78 -0.22
C LEU A 25 7.99 -0.64 -1.14
N SER A 26 7.77 -0.54 -2.45
CA SER A 26 8.87 -0.32 -3.40
C SER A 26 9.45 1.08 -3.29
N LEU A 27 8.62 2.09 -3.02
CA LEU A 27 9.04 3.46 -2.71
C LEU A 27 9.81 3.51 -1.39
N VAL A 28 9.31 2.88 -0.32
CA VAL A 28 10.00 2.81 0.97
C VAL A 28 11.38 2.15 0.83
N ARG A 29 11.48 1.06 0.05
CA ARG A 29 12.76 0.42 -0.25
C ARG A 29 13.73 1.36 -0.96
N GLU A 30 13.25 2.15 -1.92
CA GLU A 30 14.06 3.16 -2.61
C GLU A 30 14.53 4.25 -1.63
N SER A 31 13.63 4.77 -0.77
CA SER A 31 13.97 5.73 0.28
C SER A 31 15.04 5.20 1.22
N CYS A 32 15.00 3.93 1.61
CA CYS A 32 16.06 3.31 2.41
C CYS A 32 17.44 3.34 1.71
N GLN A 33 17.47 3.15 0.38
CA GLN A 33 18.71 3.23 -0.40
C GLN A 33 19.22 4.67 -0.51
N LEU A 34 18.31 5.63 -0.72
CA LEU A 34 18.61 7.05 -0.77
C LEU A 34 19.12 7.57 0.58
N ALA A 35 18.45 7.22 1.67
CA ALA A 35 18.86 7.58 3.03
C ALA A 35 20.26 7.04 3.36
N LYS A 36 20.56 5.79 2.96
CA LYS A 36 21.91 5.23 3.09
C LYS A 36 22.95 6.06 2.36
N ARG A 37 22.72 6.41 1.08
CA ARG A 37 23.63 7.23 0.27
C ARG A 37 23.82 8.63 0.87
N ALA A 38 22.73 9.26 1.27
CA ALA A 38 22.75 10.57 1.93
C ALA A 38 23.61 10.54 3.20
N LEU A 39 23.44 9.51 4.03
CA LEU A 39 24.14 9.40 5.30
C LEU A 39 25.62 9.03 5.16
N ILE A 40 25.94 8.04 4.32
CA ILE A 40 27.30 7.49 4.20
C ILE A 40 28.16 8.37 3.29
N ASP A 41 27.62 8.80 2.15
CA ASP A 41 28.38 9.49 1.10
C ASP A 41 28.23 11.03 1.21
N GLY A 42 27.37 11.52 2.12
CA GLY A 42 27.07 12.95 2.25
C GLY A 42 26.26 13.52 1.08
N ASP A 43 25.55 12.66 0.35
CA ASP A 43 24.80 13.02 -0.86
C ASP A 43 23.51 13.78 -0.51
N LEU A 44 23.57 15.12 -0.58
CA LEU A 44 22.44 16.01 -0.28
C LEU A 44 21.29 15.89 -1.29
N GLU A 45 21.57 15.49 -2.53
CA GLU A 45 20.51 15.27 -3.53
C GLU A 45 19.72 14.01 -3.19
N ALA A 46 20.40 12.93 -2.80
CA ALA A 46 19.74 11.73 -2.29
C ALA A 46 18.89 12.02 -1.04
N ALA A 47 19.35 12.92 -0.17
CA ALA A 47 18.57 13.36 0.99
C ALA A 47 17.27 14.08 0.58
N ALA A 48 17.35 15.00 -0.39
CA ALA A 48 16.18 15.70 -0.90
C ALA A 48 15.18 14.75 -1.58
N GLN A 49 15.68 13.77 -2.36
CA GLN A 49 14.84 12.74 -2.97
C GLN A 49 14.17 11.84 -1.93
N CYS A 50 14.84 11.55 -0.80
CA CYS A 50 14.26 10.79 0.29
C CYS A 50 13.05 11.50 0.91
N VAL A 51 13.12 12.83 1.08
CA VAL A 51 11.98 13.65 1.58
C VAL A 51 10.83 13.66 0.57
N GLU A 52 11.11 13.77 -0.72
CA GLU A 52 10.06 13.71 -1.74
C GLU A 52 9.37 12.34 -1.76
N ASN A 53 10.12 11.24 -1.60
CA ASN A 53 9.53 9.92 -1.53
C ASN A 53 8.67 9.71 -0.27
N ASP A 54 8.99 10.35 0.85
CA ASP A 54 8.18 10.34 2.08
C ASP A 54 6.76 10.88 1.78
N HIS A 55 6.67 12.05 1.14
CA HIS A 55 5.39 12.64 0.72
C HIS A 55 4.60 11.73 -0.24
N ARG A 56 5.30 10.98 -1.11
CA ARG A 56 4.67 10.04 -2.03
C ARG A 56 4.16 8.79 -1.32
N VAL A 57 4.85 8.33 -0.27
CA VAL A 57 4.40 7.23 0.59
C VAL A 57 3.15 7.65 1.35
N ASP A 58 3.16 8.83 1.98
CA ASP A 58 1.99 9.38 2.68
C ASP A 58 0.75 9.46 1.78
N ALA A 59 0.92 9.99 0.56
CA ALA A 59 -0.18 10.10 -0.40
C ALA A 59 -0.75 8.73 -0.80
N LEU A 60 0.11 7.73 -1.00
CA LEU A 60 -0.32 6.36 -1.30
C LEU A 60 -1.01 5.71 -0.10
N GLN A 61 -0.52 5.97 1.11
CA GLN A 61 -1.14 5.48 2.34
C GLN A 61 -2.57 6.00 2.46
N GLU A 62 -2.78 7.31 2.32
CA GLU A 62 -4.12 7.92 2.38
C GLU A 62 -5.04 7.34 1.31
N GLU A 63 -4.56 7.18 0.06
CA GLU A 63 -5.34 6.58 -1.02
C GLU A 63 -5.76 5.13 -0.69
N LEU A 64 -4.82 4.34 -0.17
CA LEU A 64 -5.04 2.95 0.22
C LEU A 64 -6.03 2.81 1.37
N GLU A 65 -5.92 3.64 2.40
CA GLU A 65 -6.86 3.67 3.53
C GLU A 65 -8.28 3.97 3.04
N GLN A 66 -8.45 5.00 2.20
CA GLN A 66 -9.74 5.36 1.61
C GLN A 66 -10.30 4.23 0.73
N LYS A 67 -9.45 3.57 -0.05
CA LYS A 67 -9.85 2.43 -0.90
C LYS A 67 -10.33 1.26 -0.06
N ILE A 68 -9.62 0.90 1.01
CA ILE A 68 -10.02 -0.18 1.93
C ILE A 68 -11.38 0.13 2.56
N LEU A 69 -11.56 1.33 3.11
CA LEU A 69 -12.82 1.74 3.73
C LEU A 69 -13.99 1.72 2.73
N THR A 70 -13.75 2.19 1.50
CA THR A 70 -14.73 2.16 0.41
C THR A 70 -15.15 0.73 0.06
N VAL A 71 -14.20 -0.20 -0.01
CA VAL A 71 -14.49 -1.62 -0.29
C VAL A 71 -15.33 -2.23 0.82
N ILE A 72 -14.97 -1.99 2.09
CA ILE A 72 -15.74 -2.47 3.24
C ILE A 72 -17.17 -1.94 3.19
N ALA A 73 -17.33 -0.62 3.01
CA ALA A 73 -18.64 0.04 2.99
C ALA A 73 -19.54 -0.46 1.85
N ARG A 74 -18.98 -0.63 0.64
CA ARG A 74 -19.75 -0.99 -0.56
C ARG A 74 -20.05 -2.47 -0.70
N ARG A 75 -19.19 -3.34 -0.16
CA ARG A 75 -19.26 -4.79 -0.41
C ARG A 75 -19.65 -5.61 0.81
N GLN A 76 -19.57 -5.05 2.01
CA GLN A 76 -19.88 -5.75 3.27
C GLN A 76 -19.24 -7.15 3.32
N PRO A 77 -17.90 -7.25 3.19
CA PRO A 77 -17.20 -8.51 3.06
C PRO A 77 -17.44 -9.43 4.26
N ALA A 78 -17.46 -10.74 4.00
CA ALA A 78 -17.61 -11.74 5.04
C ALA A 78 -16.35 -11.83 5.93
N ALA A 79 -16.47 -12.52 7.06
CA ALA A 79 -15.51 -12.49 8.17
C ALA A 79 -14.03 -12.68 7.78
N ARG A 80 -13.72 -13.50 6.75
CA ARG A 80 -12.34 -13.71 6.28
C ARG A 80 -11.79 -12.46 5.59
N ASP A 81 -12.49 -11.94 4.60
CA ASP A 81 -12.04 -10.83 3.77
C ASP A 81 -12.04 -9.52 4.55
N LEU A 82 -13.02 -9.35 5.45
CA LEU A 82 -13.04 -8.21 6.38
C LEU A 82 -11.81 -8.22 7.31
N ARG A 83 -11.44 -9.38 7.87
CA ARG A 83 -10.22 -9.51 8.69
C ARG A 83 -8.96 -9.21 7.89
N PHE A 84 -8.91 -9.67 6.63
CA PHE A 84 -7.79 -9.37 5.74
C PHE A 84 -7.65 -7.86 5.48
N LEU A 85 -8.74 -7.19 5.08
CA LEU A 85 -8.76 -5.74 4.85
C LEU A 85 -8.40 -4.95 6.11
N GLY A 86 -8.87 -5.37 7.29
CA GLY A 86 -8.49 -4.73 8.55
C GLY A 86 -7.02 -4.93 8.93
N ALA A 87 -6.43 -6.09 8.61
CA ALA A 87 -5.00 -6.31 8.79
C ALA A 87 -4.17 -5.45 7.83
N MET A 88 -4.60 -5.35 6.57
CA MET A 88 -3.97 -4.47 5.59
C MET A 88 -4.01 -3.01 6.04
N HIS A 89 -5.17 -2.52 6.48
CA HIS A 89 -5.32 -1.16 7.00
C HIS A 89 -4.36 -0.86 8.16
N ARG A 90 -4.15 -1.81 9.09
CA ARG A 90 -3.18 -1.61 10.17
C ARG A 90 -1.74 -1.59 9.64
N ALA A 91 -1.41 -2.51 8.75
CA ALA A 91 -0.07 -2.60 8.18
C ALA A 91 0.34 -1.31 7.44
N LEU A 92 -0.62 -0.58 6.86
CA LEU A 92 -0.34 0.70 6.21
C LEU A 92 0.31 1.73 7.15
N SER A 93 -0.10 1.78 8.43
CA SER A 93 0.47 2.70 9.41
C SER A 93 1.81 2.24 9.99
N ASP A 94 2.19 0.97 9.76
CA ASP A 94 3.45 0.40 10.22
C ASP A 94 4.57 0.50 9.16
N ILE A 95 4.20 0.76 7.90
CA ILE A 95 5.12 0.90 6.76
C ILE A 95 5.70 2.32 6.77
#